data_AF-L2F5B1-F1
#
_entry.id   AF-L2F5B1-F1
#
_cell.length_a   1.000
_cell.length_b   1.000
_cell.length_c   1.000
_cell.angle_alpha   90.00
_cell.angle_beta   90.00
_cell.angle_gamma   90.00
#
_symmetry.space_group_name_H-M   'P 1'
#
loop_
_entity.id
_entity.type
_entity.pdbx_description
1 polymer ?
#
loop_
_entity_poly.entity_id
_entity_poly.type
_entity_poly.pdbx_seq_one_letter_code
_entity_poly.pdbx_strand_id
1 'polypeptide(L)'
;MLKKIWYFLTFKTYGSNLLDSDGAKHLSAIAVIVSLAALSEGFAWGHFGSSFTPDNPILGRAALGIFVFLLFWFFDRTMITQDMMGEEHAKVLEGEEYDSKEKKNTFIFLVQLIKKNKSIFIFAIRLVIVVVSLRITAPFLTQLVFKADIEKEIQVQYQDSIEKAKEETLGKIEQKISEQENHVREINEKLQQELSGKRGTGYGKGVVAQSIEAELAAASAEFEQLKEQLANTKTRLDNAIIQDDTKTLESFGIFIVKDSPLFRANSIQKLKTQPAFQNIEWGVNGFLILLGVILILSKLLQPYSLKMYYSSRLQEAWRNYKEGNYDDYLLENEKSTRIPTDPMPQTFEKIAIHYAQTKNQRLKDDAEHKEKIKQAALQAELEQQKLKESEKAYDEHHAKELQNSSYEFKVTGEKKERVGNALDQTRDYKQRLMQEKHLDKQLLEDRKNQVEQELFEVKRIYESQYEDAMARQKRMENEQSKLLELQQIANEREQKDKSNVENVKSFIAVQDAIEDQKQKIKNMQDNHLTFERDMNIHKEKVDNLESELGRIIVQTQAINEEIARLDENIAVLEWDKIKFFTDIAKNSPTIYAKGDDIELGCMIKKIKENNGVYEFTHFNNNSKTNR
;
A
#
# COMPACT_ATOMS: atom_id res chain seq x y z
N MET A 1 -10.20 -3.56 31.88
CA MET A 1 -10.03 -3.28 30.43
C MET A 1 -11.22 -2.56 29.81
N LEU A 2 -12.47 -3.01 30.01
CA LEU A 2 -13.68 -2.43 29.40
C LEU A 2 -13.81 -0.90 29.52
N LYS A 3 -13.53 -0.32 30.71
CA LYS A 3 -13.54 1.15 30.89
C LYS A 3 -12.53 1.89 30.02
N LYS A 4 -11.32 1.34 29.83
CA LYS A 4 -10.28 1.95 29.00
C LYS A 4 -10.66 1.91 27.52
N ILE A 5 -11.27 0.82 27.06
CA ILE A 5 -11.80 0.69 25.69
C ILE A 5 -12.95 1.70 25.47
N TRP A 6 -13.86 1.83 26.44
CA TRP A 6 -14.94 2.80 26.38
C TRP A 6 -14.42 4.25 26.33
N TYR A 7 -13.44 4.60 27.14
CA TYR A 7 -12.79 5.92 27.11
C TYR A 7 -12.04 6.17 25.81
N PHE A 8 -11.41 5.12 25.26
CA PHE A 8 -10.81 5.20 23.95
C PHE A 8 -11.88 5.50 22.90
N LEU A 9 -12.97 4.75 22.83
CA LEU A 9 -14.04 4.96 21.85
C LEU A 9 -14.74 6.32 22.00
N THR A 10 -14.86 6.84 23.22
CA THR A 10 -15.52 8.12 23.53
C THR A 10 -14.56 9.31 23.61
N PHE A 11 -13.33 9.18 23.09
CA PHE A 11 -12.32 10.24 23.03
C PHE A 11 -11.88 10.83 24.39
N LYS A 12 -12.12 10.11 25.50
CA LYS A 12 -11.71 10.51 26.85
C LYS A 12 -10.26 10.14 27.12
N THR A 13 -9.33 10.88 26.51
CA THR A 13 -7.88 10.65 26.58
C THR A 13 -7.32 10.66 28.01
N TYR A 14 -7.80 11.56 28.85
CA TYR A 14 -7.38 11.71 30.26
C TYR A 14 -8.37 11.08 31.26
N GLY A 15 -9.25 10.19 30.78
CA GLY A 15 -10.30 9.59 31.60
C GLY A 15 -11.30 10.63 32.09
N SER A 16 -11.67 10.59 33.37
CA SER A 16 -12.58 11.54 34.02
C SER A 16 -11.88 12.76 34.64
N ASN A 17 -10.55 12.89 34.51
CA ASN A 17 -9.83 14.03 35.07
C ASN A 17 -10.21 15.33 34.34
N LEU A 18 -10.66 16.34 35.08
CA LEU A 18 -11.08 17.63 34.53
C LEU A 18 -12.10 17.48 33.38
N LEU A 19 -13.02 16.53 33.50
CA LEU A 19 -14.10 16.34 32.54
C LEU A 19 -15.45 16.48 33.26
N ASP A 20 -16.23 17.50 32.87
CA ASP A 20 -17.58 17.68 33.37
C ASP A 20 -18.56 16.68 32.73
N SER A 21 -19.72 16.49 33.36
CA SER A 21 -20.76 15.56 32.85
C SER A 21 -21.26 15.94 31.46
N ASP A 22 -21.30 17.23 31.16
CA ASP A 22 -21.82 17.73 29.89
C ASP A 22 -20.79 17.63 28.76
N GLY A 23 -19.50 17.88 29.04
CA GLY A 23 -18.41 17.58 28.14
C GLY A 23 -18.29 16.08 27.85
N ALA A 24 -18.51 15.24 28.87
CA ALA A 24 -18.55 13.78 28.68
C ALA A 24 -19.68 13.32 27.74
N LYS A 25 -20.89 13.92 27.83
CA LYS A 25 -22.00 13.65 26.91
C LYS A 25 -21.68 14.16 25.50
N HIS A 26 -21.12 15.37 25.39
CA HIS A 26 -20.72 15.97 24.12
C HIS A 26 -19.69 15.10 23.38
N LEU A 27 -18.67 14.60 24.07
CA LEU A 27 -17.70 13.66 23.50
C LEU A 27 -18.32 12.34 23.05
N SER A 28 -19.28 11.83 23.81
CA SER A 28 -20.00 10.61 23.44
C SER A 28 -20.84 10.82 22.18
N ALA A 29 -21.49 11.98 22.02
CA ALA A 29 -22.22 12.34 20.82
C ALA A 29 -21.30 12.51 19.61
N ILE A 30 -20.17 13.20 19.77
CA ILE A 30 -19.15 13.32 18.70
C ILE A 30 -18.60 11.94 18.33
N ALA A 31 -18.36 11.04 19.29
CA ALA A 31 -17.89 9.68 19.01
C ALA A 31 -18.84 8.89 18.12
N VAL A 32 -20.15 9.04 18.32
CA VAL A 32 -21.16 8.45 17.44
C VAL A 32 -21.08 9.04 16.03
N ILE A 33 -20.98 10.37 15.92
CA ILE A 33 -20.89 11.07 14.62
C ILE A 33 -19.62 10.66 13.86
N VAL A 34 -18.46 10.63 14.53
CA VAL A 34 -17.19 10.19 13.95
C VAL A 34 -17.27 8.73 13.51
N SER A 35 -17.89 7.87 14.32
CA SER A 35 -18.06 6.45 13.97
C SER A 35 -18.98 6.28 12.77
N LEU A 36 -20.07 7.05 12.67
CA LEU A 36 -20.96 7.06 11.50
C LEU A 36 -20.24 7.52 10.24
N ALA A 37 -19.45 8.59 10.32
CA ALA A 37 -18.63 9.07 9.21
C ALA A 37 -17.63 8.00 8.76
N ALA A 38 -16.84 7.46 9.69
CA ALA A 38 -15.87 6.40 9.39
C ALA A 38 -16.54 5.13 8.84
N LEU A 39 -17.73 4.76 9.32
CA LEU A 39 -18.49 3.62 8.81
C LEU A 39 -18.95 3.85 7.36
N SER A 40 -19.41 5.05 7.03
CA SER A 40 -19.80 5.37 5.64
C SER A 40 -18.62 5.23 4.67
N GLU A 41 -17.43 5.68 5.09
CA GLU A 41 -16.18 5.49 4.35
C GLU A 41 -15.80 4.00 4.25
N GLY A 42 -15.83 3.28 5.37
CA GLY A 42 -15.52 1.86 5.41
C GLY A 42 -16.44 1.02 4.52
N PHE A 43 -17.75 1.32 4.46
CA PHE A 43 -18.68 0.60 3.60
C PHE A 43 -18.47 0.89 2.11
N ALA A 44 -18.24 2.15 1.74
CA ALA A 44 -17.98 2.51 0.34
C ALA A 44 -16.68 1.88 -0.17
N TRP A 45 -15.60 2.01 0.59
CA TRP A 45 -14.30 1.44 0.24
C TRP A 45 -14.28 -0.08 0.37
N GLY A 46 -15.05 -0.67 1.29
CA GLY A 46 -15.26 -2.11 1.33
C GLY A 46 -15.96 -2.62 0.06
N HIS A 47 -16.99 -1.93 -0.42
CA HIS A 47 -17.67 -2.28 -1.67
C HIS A 47 -16.70 -2.22 -2.87
N PHE A 48 -15.88 -1.17 -2.95
CA PHE A 48 -14.79 -1.10 -3.92
C PHE A 48 -13.81 -2.28 -3.76
N GLY A 49 -13.45 -2.62 -2.52
CA GLY A 49 -12.58 -3.75 -2.15
C GLY A 49 -13.05 -5.10 -2.67
N SER A 50 -14.37 -5.37 -2.71
CA SER A 50 -14.88 -6.60 -3.32
C SER A 50 -14.55 -6.75 -4.80
N SER A 51 -14.20 -5.68 -5.50
CA SER A 51 -13.84 -5.73 -6.93
C SER A 51 -12.42 -6.25 -7.16
N PHE A 52 -11.53 -6.17 -6.15
CA PHE A 52 -10.14 -6.64 -6.27
C PHE A 52 -9.98 -8.14 -5.99
N THR A 53 -10.93 -8.76 -5.29
CA THR A 53 -10.91 -10.19 -4.98
C THR A 53 -12.21 -10.85 -5.42
N PRO A 54 -12.41 -11.08 -6.74
CA PRO A 54 -13.65 -11.66 -7.28
C PRO A 54 -13.96 -13.03 -6.70
N ASP A 55 -12.94 -13.84 -6.43
CA ASP A 55 -13.08 -15.21 -5.92
C ASP A 55 -13.47 -15.26 -4.43
N ASN A 56 -13.15 -14.19 -3.67
CA ASN A 56 -13.56 -14.05 -2.27
C ASN A 56 -13.92 -12.59 -1.96
N PRO A 57 -15.12 -12.14 -2.37
CA PRO A 57 -15.51 -10.73 -2.27
C PRO A 57 -15.71 -10.27 -0.82
N ILE A 58 -15.93 -11.20 0.11
CA ILE A 58 -16.06 -10.93 1.54
C ILE A 58 -14.69 -10.51 2.12
N LEU A 59 -13.62 -11.17 1.70
CA LEU A 59 -12.26 -10.85 2.16
C LEU A 59 -11.84 -9.45 1.71
N GLY A 60 -12.02 -9.10 0.43
CA GLY A 60 -11.73 -7.77 -0.10
C GLY A 60 -12.55 -6.67 0.57
N ARG A 61 -13.85 -6.94 0.85
CA ARG A 61 -14.72 -6.03 1.63
C ARG A 61 -14.21 -5.79 3.03
N ALA A 62 -13.89 -6.86 3.75
CA ALA A 62 -13.44 -6.78 5.13
C ALA A 62 -12.07 -6.08 5.22
N ALA A 63 -11.10 -6.49 4.39
CA ALA A 63 -9.75 -5.96 4.44
C ALA A 63 -9.70 -4.46 4.14
N LEU A 64 -10.25 -4.02 2.99
CA LEU A 64 -10.19 -2.62 2.59
C LEU A 64 -11.15 -1.75 3.43
N GLY A 65 -12.33 -2.28 3.75
CA GLY A 65 -13.32 -1.56 4.56
C GLY A 65 -12.84 -1.30 5.99
N ILE A 66 -12.26 -2.31 6.67
CA ILE A 66 -11.72 -2.14 8.02
C ILE A 66 -10.52 -1.19 8.01
N PHE A 67 -9.63 -1.31 7.02
CA PHE A 67 -8.47 -0.44 6.89
C PHE A 67 -8.87 1.03 6.75
N VAL A 68 -9.77 1.34 5.81
CA VAL A 68 -10.23 2.71 5.59
C VAL A 68 -11.04 3.23 6.78
N PHE A 69 -11.92 2.40 7.36
CA PHE A 69 -12.62 2.75 8.59
C PHE A 69 -11.65 3.21 9.68
N LEU A 70 -10.61 2.40 9.97
CA LEU A 70 -9.63 2.73 10.99
C LEU A 70 -8.88 4.02 10.64
N LEU A 71 -8.45 4.20 9.39
CA LEU A 71 -7.73 5.39 8.93
C LEU A 71 -8.55 6.67 9.19
N PHE A 72 -9.80 6.70 8.73
CA PHE A 72 -10.67 7.87 8.90
C PHE A 72 -11.05 8.09 10.37
N TRP A 73 -11.34 7.00 11.09
CA TRP A 73 -11.66 7.07 12.51
C TRP A 73 -10.50 7.62 13.35
N PHE A 74 -9.27 7.16 13.09
CA PHE A 74 -8.07 7.69 13.75
C PHE A 74 -7.81 9.15 13.37
N PHE A 75 -7.96 9.51 12.10
CA PHE A 75 -7.79 10.89 11.66
C PHE A 75 -8.78 11.83 12.37
N ASP A 76 -10.07 11.51 12.35
CA ASP A 76 -11.11 12.32 13.00
C ASP A 76 -10.94 12.36 14.52
N ARG A 77 -10.54 11.24 15.14
CA ARG A 77 -10.14 11.21 16.55
C ARG A 77 -9.02 12.21 16.85
N THR A 78 -7.95 12.23 16.05
CA THR A 78 -6.82 13.13 16.27
C THR A 78 -7.22 14.59 16.15
N MET A 79 -8.10 14.92 15.20
CA MET A 79 -8.65 16.27 15.05
C MET A 79 -9.48 16.69 16.28
N ILE A 80 -10.40 15.82 16.75
CA ILE A 80 -11.26 16.14 17.91
C ILE A 80 -10.45 16.30 19.19
N THR A 81 -9.46 15.44 19.40
CA THR A 81 -8.62 15.40 20.62
C THR A 81 -7.47 16.42 20.63
N GLN A 82 -7.28 17.17 19.55
CA GLN A 82 -6.22 18.17 19.46
C GLN A 82 -6.35 19.25 20.55
N ASP A 83 -5.22 19.56 21.20
CA ASP A 83 -5.10 20.65 22.16
C ASP A 83 -5.15 22.01 21.46
N MET A 84 -6.15 22.82 21.79
CA MET A 84 -6.31 24.19 21.27
C MET A 84 -5.83 25.26 22.25
N MET A 85 -5.62 24.91 23.52
CA MET A 85 -5.31 25.85 24.61
C MET A 85 -3.89 25.64 25.16
N GLY A 86 -3.08 24.76 24.56
CA GLY A 86 -1.76 24.41 25.06
C GLY A 86 -0.80 25.60 25.15
N GLU A 87 -0.77 26.46 24.12
CA GLU A 87 0.07 27.67 24.12
C GLU A 87 -0.47 28.74 25.09
N GLU A 88 -1.79 28.89 25.20
CA GLU A 88 -2.41 29.82 26.13
C GLU A 88 -2.10 29.41 27.58
N HIS A 89 -2.38 28.17 27.95
CA HIS A 89 -2.09 27.66 29.29
C HIS A 89 -0.60 27.63 29.61
N ALA A 90 0.29 27.42 28.63
CA ALA A 90 1.73 27.52 28.88
C ALA A 90 2.12 28.90 29.41
N LYS A 91 1.64 29.98 28.76
CA LYS A 91 1.94 31.36 29.17
C LYS A 91 1.29 31.75 30.49
N VAL A 92 0.00 31.43 30.65
CA VAL A 92 -0.73 31.83 31.86
C VAL A 92 -0.24 31.06 33.10
N LEU A 93 0.09 29.76 32.96
CA LEU A 93 0.63 28.97 34.07
C LEU A 93 2.10 29.29 34.39
N GLU A 94 2.81 29.96 33.50
CA GLU A 94 4.16 30.51 33.76
C GLU A 94 4.12 31.87 34.49
N GLY A 95 2.94 32.48 34.61
CA GLY A 95 2.71 33.71 35.38
C GLY A 95 2.64 34.99 34.54
N GLU A 96 2.53 34.91 33.22
CA GLU A 96 2.29 36.08 32.37
C GLU A 96 0.86 36.62 32.55
N GLU A 97 0.69 37.94 32.64
CA GLU A 97 -0.63 38.57 32.69
C GLU A 97 -1.35 38.39 31.34
N TYR A 98 -2.45 37.66 31.37
CA TYR A 98 -3.31 37.48 30.22
C TYR A 98 -4.48 38.46 30.26
N ASP A 99 -4.48 39.45 29.38
CA ASP A 99 -5.58 40.39 29.22
C ASP A 99 -6.73 39.73 28.44
N SER A 100 -7.71 39.19 29.17
CA SER A 100 -8.86 38.48 28.60
C SER A 100 -9.95 39.40 28.01
N LYS A 101 -9.60 40.63 27.58
CA LYS A 101 -10.55 41.61 27.04
C LYS A 101 -10.61 41.63 25.51
N GLU A 102 -10.64 40.48 24.84
CA GLU A 102 -11.14 40.44 23.45
C GLU A 102 -12.63 40.07 23.43
N LYS A 103 -13.45 41.11 23.25
CA LYS A 103 -14.90 41.03 23.08
C LYS A 103 -15.26 40.13 21.90
N LYS A 104 -16.08 39.12 22.21
CA LYS A 104 -16.80 38.20 21.31
C LYS A 104 -17.39 38.91 20.08
N ASN A 105 -16.74 38.75 18.93
CA ASN A 105 -17.42 38.66 17.64
C ASN A 105 -16.99 37.33 17.00
N THR A 106 -17.87 36.32 17.05
CA THR A 106 -17.64 34.94 16.61
C THR A 106 -17.07 34.85 15.18
N PHE A 107 -17.43 35.81 14.32
CA PHE A 107 -16.98 35.87 12.93
C PHE A 107 -15.54 36.43 12.77
N ILE A 108 -15.15 37.41 13.59
CA ILE A 108 -13.79 37.99 13.58
C ILE A 108 -12.80 37.02 14.24
N PHE A 109 -13.23 36.33 15.30
CA PHE A 109 -12.49 35.24 15.93
C PHE A 109 -12.17 34.11 14.93
N LEU A 110 -13.17 33.68 14.12
CA LEU A 110 -12.96 32.69 13.06
C LEU A 110 -11.87 33.12 12.06
N VAL A 111 -11.88 34.41 11.65
CA VAL A 111 -10.89 34.95 10.70
C VAL A 111 -9.50 35.14 11.32
N GLN A 112 -9.41 35.50 12.61
CA GLN A 112 -8.13 35.58 13.34
C GLN A 112 -7.52 34.19 13.59
N LEU A 113 -8.35 33.17 13.87
CA LEU A 113 -7.93 31.78 14.05
C LEU A 113 -7.35 31.19 12.75
N ILE A 114 -7.81 31.68 11.59
CA ILE A 114 -7.31 31.33 10.24
C ILE A 114 -5.97 32.01 9.87
N LYS A 115 -5.50 33.01 10.62
CA LYS A 115 -4.29 33.76 10.23
C LYS A 115 -3.02 33.44 11.03
N LYS A 116 -3.09 32.74 12.17
CA LYS A 116 -1.94 32.67 13.08
C LYS A 116 -1.57 31.31 13.66
N ASN A 117 -2.30 30.22 13.39
CA ASN A 117 -2.13 29.00 14.18
C ASN A 117 -1.89 27.71 13.36
N LYS A 118 -0.95 26.84 13.81
CA LYS A 118 -0.70 25.49 13.27
C LYS A 118 -1.96 24.62 13.21
N SER A 119 -2.99 24.98 13.98
CA SER A 119 -4.29 24.31 14.00
C SER A 119 -5.10 24.38 12.70
N ILE A 120 -4.85 25.34 11.80
CA ILE A 120 -5.57 25.46 10.51
C ILE A 120 -5.31 24.29 9.58
N PHE A 121 -4.09 23.75 9.63
CA PHE A 121 -3.66 22.68 8.75
C PHE A 121 -4.56 21.45 8.85
N ILE A 122 -5.01 21.12 10.06
CA ILE A 122 -5.85 19.94 10.32
C ILE A 122 -7.28 20.14 9.78
N PHE A 123 -7.83 21.35 9.90
CA PHE A 123 -9.13 21.68 9.31
C PHE A 123 -9.09 21.71 7.78
N ALA A 124 -8.00 22.24 7.21
CA ALA A 124 -7.79 22.24 5.76
C ALA A 124 -7.69 20.81 5.21
N ILE A 125 -6.94 19.93 5.88
CA ILE A 125 -6.88 18.51 5.52
C ILE A 125 -8.26 17.87 5.61
N ARG A 126 -9.05 18.13 6.67
CA ARG A 126 -10.40 17.57 6.77
C ARG A 126 -11.32 18.03 5.64
N LEU A 127 -11.21 19.29 5.21
CA LEU A 127 -11.98 19.81 4.08
C LEU A 127 -11.58 19.13 2.76
N VAL A 128 -10.27 18.91 2.54
CA VAL A 128 -9.77 18.11 1.42
C VAL A 128 -10.32 16.68 1.47
N ILE A 129 -10.32 16.05 2.65
CA ILE A 129 -10.88 14.71 2.85
C ILE A 129 -12.36 14.67 2.44
N VAL A 130 -13.18 15.63 2.90
CA VAL A 130 -14.60 15.69 2.50
C VAL A 130 -14.76 15.83 0.99
N VAL A 131 -13.94 16.64 0.33
CA VAL A 131 -13.96 16.79 -1.14
C VAL A 131 -13.58 15.48 -1.84
N VAL A 132 -12.58 14.76 -1.32
CA VAL A 132 -12.18 13.44 -1.84
C VAL A 132 -13.28 12.41 -1.61
N SER A 133 -13.92 12.40 -0.45
CA SER A 133 -15.06 11.53 -0.15
C SER A 133 -16.25 11.76 -1.08
N LEU A 134 -16.55 13.02 -1.43
CA LEU A 134 -17.60 13.31 -2.40
C LEU A 134 -17.27 12.81 -3.81
N ARG A 135 -15.99 12.77 -4.18
CA ARG A 135 -15.56 12.26 -5.48
C ARG A 135 -15.50 10.74 -5.56
N ILE A 136 -15.13 10.08 -4.46
CA ILE A 136 -14.83 8.64 -4.45
C ILE A 136 -15.90 7.86 -3.69
N THR A 137 -16.11 8.19 -2.42
CA THR A 137 -16.98 7.47 -1.49
C THR A 137 -18.45 7.57 -1.88
N ALA A 138 -18.93 8.76 -2.25
CA ALA A 138 -20.32 8.98 -2.62
C ALA A 138 -20.82 8.07 -3.77
N PRO A 139 -20.13 8.00 -4.92
CA PRO A 139 -20.52 7.09 -6.00
C PRO A 139 -20.65 5.62 -5.58
N PHE A 140 -19.73 5.12 -4.75
CA PHE A 140 -19.78 3.72 -4.28
C PHE A 140 -20.86 3.48 -3.24
N LEU A 141 -21.11 4.46 -2.36
CA LEU A 141 -22.19 4.37 -1.38
C LEU A 141 -23.56 4.36 -2.08
N THR A 142 -23.74 5.19 -3.12
CA THR A 142 -24.94 5.20 -3.97
C THR A 142 -25.11 3.86 -4.68
N GLN A 143 -24.05 3.29 -5.27
CA GLN A 143 -24.10 1.95 -5.88
C GLN A 143 -24.48 0.85 -4.89
N LEU A 144 -24.04 0.96 -3.63
CA LEU A 144 -24.40 0.01 -2.58
C LEU A 144 -25.90 0.03 -2.28
N VAL A 145 -26.50 1.22 -2.21
CA VAL A 145 -27.96 1.38 -2.04
C VAL A 145 -28.74 0.74 -3.19
N PHE A 146 -28.21 0.83 -4.42
CA PHE A 146 -28.81 0.27 -5.63
C PHE A 146 -28.35 -1.15 -5.97
N LYS A 147 -27.70 -1.88 -5.05
CA LYS A 147 -27.14 -3.21 -5.37
C LYS A 147 -28.17 -4.17 -5.98
N ALA A 148 -29.38 -4.19 -5.42
CA ALA A 148 -30.45 -5.06 -5.91
C ALA A 148 -30.97 -4.65 -7.30
N ASP A 149 -31.07 -3.35 -7.55
CA ASP A 149 -31.51 -2.83 -8.86
C ASP A 149 -30.43 -3.02 -9.94
N ILE A 150 -29.15 -2.91 -9.57
CA ILE A 150 -28.01 -3.23 -10.44
C ILE A 150 -28.02 -4.72 -10.79
N GLU A 151 -28.20 -5.60 -9.81
CA GLU A 151 -28.30 -7.06 -10.04
C GLU A 151 -29.47 -7.42 -10.95
N LYS A 152 -30.62 -6.78 -10.74
CA LYS A 152 -31.81 -6.96 -11.58
C LYS A 152 -31.59 -6.47 -13.00
N GLU A 153 -30.99 -5.30 -13.19
CA GLU A 153 -30.72 -4.74 -14.52
C GLU A 153 -29.67 -5.58 -15.28
N ILE A 154 -28.67 -6.13 -14.58
CA ILE A 154 -27.72 -7.09 -15.15
C ILE A 154 -28.45 -8.35 -15.62
N GLN A 155 -29.42 -8.86 -14.84
CA GLN A 155 -30.24 -10.00 -15.26
C GLN A 155 -31.13 -9.68 -16.47
N VAL A 156 -31.68 -8.48 -16.57
CA VAL A 156 -32.47 -8.06 -17.74
C VAL A 156 -31.57 -7.96 -18.98
N GLN A 157 -30.41 -7.31 -18.89
CA GLN A 157 -29.45 -7.24 -20.01
C GLN A 157 -28.94 -8.62 -20.43
N TYR A 158 -28.78 -9.54 -19.45
CA TYR A 158 -28.45 -10.93 -19.70
C TYR A 158 -29.52 -11.60 -20.56
N GLN A 159 -30.80 -11.48 -20.19
CA GLN A 159 -31.91 -12.05 -20.97
C GLN A 159 -32.02 -11.42 -22.37
N ASP A 160 -31.92 -10.10 -22.47
CA ASP A 160 -31.95 -9.38 -23.77
C ASP A 160 -30.81 -9.84 -24.70
N SER A 161 -29.63 -10.11 -24.16
CA SER A 161 -28.48 -10.58 -24.94
C SER A 161 -28.67 -12.01 -25.45
N ILE A 162 -29.29 -12.87 -24.65
CA ILE A 162 -29.66 -14.24 -25.03
C ILE A 162 -30.71 -14.21 -26.14
N GLU A 163 -31.72 -13.35 -26.01
CA GLU A 163 -32.81 -13.21 -26.99
C GLU A 163 -32.28 -12.72 -28.35
N LYS A 164 -31.40 -11.71 -28.36
CA LYS A 164 -30.75 -11.25 -29.61
C LYS A 164 -29.90 -12.31 -30.28
N ALA A 165 -29.10 -13.05 -29.51
CA ALA A 165 -28.26 -14.12 -30.05
C ALA A 165 -29.11 -15.29 -30.60
N LYS A 166 -30.24 -15.57 -29.94
CA LYS A 166 -31.26 -16.51 -30.43
C LYS A 166 -31.85 -16.06 -31.77
N GLU A 167 -32.28 -14.80 -31.88
CA GLU A 167 -32.82 -14.24 -33.12
C GLU A 167 -31.81 -14.27 -34.26
N GLU A 168 -30.54 -13.92 -34.00
CA GLU A 168 -29.50 -13.95 -35.03
C GLU A 168 -29.21 -15.37 -35.54
N THR A 169 -29.15 -16.35 -34.62
CA THR A 169 -28.87 -17.75 -34.95
C THR A 169 -30.02 -18.37 -35.74
N LEU A 170 -31.27 -18.12 -35.33
CA LEU A 170 -32.46 -18.59 -36.04
C LEU A 170 -32.63 -17.86 -37.38
N GLY A 171 -32.39 -16.55 -37.42
CA GLY A 171 -32.49 -15.74 -38.64
C GLY A 171 -31.56 -16.19 -39.77
N LYS A 172 -30.35 -16.66 -39.46
CA LYS A 172 -29.43 -17.27 -40.45
C LYS A 172 -29.98 -18.54 -41.07
N ILE A 173 -30.71 -19.35 -40.30
CA ILE A 173 -31.33 -20.60 -40.80
C ILE A 173 -32.60 -20.25 -41.61
N GLU A 174 -33.41 -19.31 -41.11
CA GLU A 174 -34.60 -18.81 -41.83
C GLU A 174 -34.25 -18.20 -43.18
N GLN A 175 -33.15 -17.44 -43.26
CA GLN A 175 -32.65 -16.90 -44.52
C GLN A 175 -32.27 -18.03 -45.51
N LYS A 176 -31.54 -19.06 -45.06
CA LYS A 176 -31.22 -20.22 -45.89
C LYS A 176 -32.46 -20.99 -46.35
N ILE A 177 -33.47 -21.13 -45.49
CA ILE A 177 -34.76 -21.72 -45.86
C ILE A 177 -35.43 -20.90 -46.96
N SER A 178 -35.44 -19.57 -46.84
CA SER A 178 -36.03 -18.68 -47.86
C SER A 178 -35.27 -18.73 -49.19
N GLU A 179 -33.94 -18.74 -49.17
CA GLU A 179 -33.10 -18.90 -50.37
C GLU A 179 -33.38 -20.26 -51.05
N GLN A 180 -33.47 -21.34 -50.27
CA GLN A 180 -33.77 -22.68 -50.78
C GLN A 180 -35.21 -22.79 -51.31
N GLU A 181 -36.19 -22.13 -50.66
CA GLU A 181 -37.59 -22.10 -51.13
C GLU A 181 -37.68 -21.44 -52.51
N ASN A 182 -36.97 -20.34 -52.72
CA ASN A 182 -36.89 -19.68 -54.01
C ASN A 182 -36.22 -20.58 -55.05
N HIS A 183 -35.16 -21.29 -54.68
CA HIS A 183 -34.49 -22.24 -55.58
C HIS A 183 -35.40 -23.41 -56.01
N VAL A 184 -36.14 -24.00 -55.07
CA VAL A 184 -37.15 -25.05 -55.36
C VAL A 184 -38.23 -24.51 -56.30
N ARG A 185 -38.66 -23.25 -56.10
CA ARG A 185 -39.66 -22.59 -56.94
C ARG A 185 -39.14 -22.39 -58.38
N GLU A 186 -37.91 -21.93 -58.54
CA GLU A 186 -37.26 -21.78 -59.86
C GLU A 186 -37.11 -23.10 -60.60
N ILE A 187 -36.69 -24.18 -59.92
CA ILE A 187 -36.58 -25.52 -60.52
C ILE A 187 -37.96 -26.02 -60.94
N ASN A 188 -38.98 -25.82 -60.11
CA ASN A 188 -40.36 -26.21 -60.42
C ASN A 188 -40.92 -25.42 -61.63
N GLU A 189 -40.64 -24.13 -61.74
CA GLU A 189 -41.00 -23.31 -62.90
C GLU A 189 -40.30 -23.80 -64.18
N LYS A 190 -39.00 -24.14 -64.11
CA LYS A 190 -38.25 -24.75 -65.23
C LYS A 190 -38.87 -26.08 -65.66
N LEU A 191 -39.28 -26.93 -64.70
CA LEU A 191 -39.95 -28.19 -64.99
C LEU A 191 -41.27 -27.98 -65.73
N GLN A 192 -42.10 -27.02 -65.29
CA GLN A 192 -43.38 -26.69 -65.94
C GLN A 192 -43.18 -26.11 -67.35
N GLN A 193 -42.14 -25.31 -67.57
CA GLN A 193 -41.78 -24.79 -68.91
C GLN A 193 -41.35 -25.92 -69.86
N GLU A 194 -40.53 -26.87 -69.41
CA GLU A 194 -40.13 -28.04 -70.21
C GLU A 194 -41.31 -28.97 -70.52
N LEU A 195 -42.22 -29.18 -69.57
CA LEU A 195 -43.44 -29.98 -69.78
C LEU A 195 -44.44 -29.31 -70.73
N SER A 196 -44.46 -27.97 -70.81
CA SER A 196 -45.33 -27.21 -71.72
C SER A 196 -44.71 -26.95 -73.10
N GLY A 197 -43.39 -27.18 -73.25
CA GLY A 197 -42.58 -26.80 -74.40
C GLY A 197 -42.16 -27.92 -75.36
N LYS A 198 -43.03 -28.85 -75.78
CA LYS A 198 -42.82 -29.67 -77.01
C LYS A 198 -44.06 -30.49 -77.37
N ARG A 199 -44.70 -30.17 -78.50
CA ARG A 199 -45.66 -31.07 -79.18
C ARG A 199 -44.87 -32.13 -79.96
N GLY A 200 -44.85 -33.37 -79.47
CA GLY A 200 -44.27 -34.51 -80.17
C GLY A 200 -44.73 -35.83 -79.57
N THR A 201 -45.31 -36.68 -80.40
CA THR A 201 -45.99 -37.94 -80.09
C THR A 201 -45.12 -38.98 -79.38
N GLY A 202 -45.56 -39.48 -78.22
CA GLY A 202 -45.01 -40.67 -77.57
C GLY A 202 -45.14 -40.64 -76.05
N TYR A 203 -45.79 -41.64 -75.46
CA TYR A 203 -45.89 -41.80 -74.01
C TYR A 203 -44.50 -41.98 -73.39
N GLY A 204 -44.00 -40.95 -72.70
CA GLY A 204 -42.77 -40.99 -71.89
C GLY A 204 -42.28 -39.59 -71.51
N LYS A 205 -41.95 -39.38 -70.23
CA LYS A 205 -41.25 -38.15 -69.80
C LYS A 205 -39.89 -38.10 -70.49
N GLY A 206 -39.54 -36.96 -71.12
CA GLY A 206 -38.23 -36.78 -71.75
C GLY A 206 -37.09 -36.83 -70.72
N VAL A 207 -35.90 -37.25 -71.15
CA VAL A 207 -34.70 -37.40 -70.29
C VAL A 207 -34.38 -36.11 -69.51
N VAL A 208 -34.62 -34.94 -70.12
CA VAL A 208 -34.42 -33.62 -69.51
C VAL A 208 -35.45 -33.32 -68.41
N ALA A 209 -36.72 -33.71 -68.60
CA ALA A 209 -37.74 -33.56 -67.56
C ALA A 209 -37.49 -34.50 -66.37
N GLN A 210 -36.97 -35.71 -66.62
CA GLN A 210 -36.57 -36.64 -65.56
C GLN A 210 -35.37 -36.12 -64.76
N SER A 211 -34.38 -35.48 -65.39
CA SER A 211 -33.26 -34.88 -64.66
C SER A 211 -33.69 -33.71 -63.80
N ILE A 212 -34.60 -32.86 -64.30
CA ILE A 212 -35.14 -31.73 -63.53
C ILE A 212 -36.04 -32.23 -62.38
N GLU A 213 -36.79 -33.31 -62.56
CA GLU A 213 -37.55 -33.95 -61.45
C GLU A 213 -36.64 -34.52 -60.36
N ALA A 214 -35.51 -35.13 -60.74
CA ALA A 214 -34.52 -35.61 -59.78
C ALA A 214 -33.86 -34.44 -59.02
N GLU A 215 -33.57 -33.34 -59.71
CA GLU A 215 -33.04 -32.10 -59.12
C GLU A 215 -34.06 -31.45 -58.17
N LEU A 216 -35.34 -31.39 -58.55
CA LEU A 216 -36.43 -30.88 -57.72
C LEU A 216 -36.63 -31.75 -56.46
N ALA A 217 -36.55 -33.08 -56.60
CA ALA A 217 -36.65 -33.99 -55.47
C ALA A 217 -35.48 -33.82 -54.49
N ALA A 218 -34.25 -33.62 -55.00
CA ALA A 218 -33.08 -33.33 -54.18
C ALA A 218 -33.20 -31.98 -53.46
N ALA A 219 -33.58 -30.92 -54.18
CA ALA A 219 -33.75 -29.58 -53.61
C ALA A 219 -34.90 -29.52 -52.57
N SER A 220 -35.99 -30.27 -52.79
CA SER A 220 -37.11 -30.38 -51.84
C SER A 220 -36.73 -31.17 -50.58
N ALA A 221 -35.90 -32.22 -50.71
CA ALA A 221 -35.40 -32.97 -49.57
C ALA A 221 -34.46 -32.12 -48.69
N GLU A 222 -33.61 -31.30 -49.32
CA GLU A 222 -32.74 -30.35 -48.62
C GLU A 222 -33.55 -29.24 -47.93
N PHE A 223 -34.63 -28.75 -48.55
CA PHE A 223 -35.55 -27.80 -47.93
C PHE A 223 -36.24 -28.35 -46.67
N GLU A 224 -36.73 -29.59 -46.71
CA GLU A 224 -37.32 -30.23 -45.53
C GLU A 224 -36.28 -30.53 -44.44
N GLN A 225 -35.04 -30.89 -44.81
CA GLN A 225 -33.93 -31.00 -43.84
C GLN A 225 -33.64 -29.67 -43.13
N LEU A 226 -33.65 -28.54 -43.86
CA LEU A 226 -33.42 -27.22 -43.26
C LEU A 226 -34.56 -26.81 -42.29
N LYS A 227 -35.81 -27.14 -42.61
CA LYS A 227 -36.95 -26.92 -41.69
C LYS A 227 -36.83 -27.77 -40.42
N GLU A 228 -36.47 -29.03 -40.56
CA GLU A 228 -36.26 -29.93 -39.43
C GLU A 228 -35.08 -29.45 -38.56
N GLN A 229 -34.00 -28.97 -39.20
CA GLN A 229 -32.86 -28.36 -38.53
C GLN A 229 -33.27 -27.11 -37.75
N LEU A 230 -34.12 -26.23 -38.30
CA LEU A 230 -34.65 -25.06 -37.59
C LEU A 230 -35.45 -25.47 -36.34
N ALA A 231 -36.39 -26.41 -36.49
CA ALA A 231 -37.23 -26.87 -35.38
C ALA A 231 -36.40 -27.51 -34.25
N ASN A 232 -35.43 -28.35 -34.61
CA ASN A 232 -34.52 -28.99 -33.66
C ASN A 232 -33.58 -27.97 -32.98
N THR A 233 -33.07 -26.99 -33.73
CA THR A 233 -32.21 -25.94 -33.20
C THR A 233 -32.96 -25.04 -32.22
N LYS A 234 -34.19 -24.62 -32.58
CA LYS A 234 -35.07 -23.84 -31.71
C LYS A 234 -35.36 -24.55 -30.39
N THR A 235 -35.72 -25.83 -30.45
CA THR A 235 -36.03 -26.64 -29.27
C THR A 235 -34.81 -26.85 -28.38
N ARG A 236 -33.63 -27.10 -28.97
CA ARG A 236 -32.36 -27.22 -28.23
C ARG A 236 -31.97 -25.92 -27.56
N LEU A 237 -32.15 -24.78 -28.23
CA LEU A 237 -31.84 -23.48 -27.68
C LEU A 237 -32.78 -23.11 -26.53
N ASP A 238 -34.10 -23.33 -26.68
CA ASP A 238 -35.09 -23.07 -25.64
C ASP A 238 -34.83 -23.91 -24.38
N ASN A 239 -34.50 -25.20 -24.56
CA ASN A 239 -34.13 -26.07 -23.44
C ASN A 239 -32.83 -25.62 -22.76
N ALA A 240 -31.82 -25.19 -23.54
CA ALA A 240 -30.55 -24.71 -23.00
C ALA A 240 -30.71 -23.40 -22.20
N ILE A 241 -31.60 -22.50 -22.63
CA ILE A 241 -31.93 -21.26 -21.94
C ILE A 241 -32.66 -21.55 -20.61
N ILE A 242 -33.64 -22.46 -20.61
CA ILE A 242 -34.39 -22.83 -19.39
C ILE A 242 -33.50 -23.53 -18.38
N GLN A 243 -32.56 -24.36 -18.83
CA GLN A 243 -31.67 -25.16 -17.98
C GLN A 243 -30.36 -24.44 -17.63
N ASP A 244 -30.14 -23.22 -18.14
CA ASP A 244 -28.92 -22.42 -17.94
C ASP A 244 -27.62 -23.19 -18.31
N ASP A 245 -27.72 -24.00 -19.38
CA ASP A 245 -26.62 -24.86 -19.86
C ASP A 245 -25.66 -24.07 -20.77
N THR A 246 -24.67 -23.47 -20.10
CA THR A 246 -23.60 -22.69 -20.74
C THR A 246 -22.87 -23.41 -21.89
N LYS A 247 -22.70 -24.74 -21.83
CA LYS A 247 -21.96 -25.49 -22.86
C LYS A 247 -22.73 -25.62 -24.16
N THR A 248 -24.04 -25.84 -24.08
CA THR A 248 -24.87 -25.90 -25.28
C THR A 248 -25.04 -24.51 -25.90
N LEU A 249 -25.14 -23.45 -25.11
CA LEU A 249 -25.20 -22.07 -25.60
C LEU A 249 -23.90 -21.65 -26.33
N GLU A 250 -22.73 -21.99 -25.78
CA GLU A 250 -21.43 -21.76 -26.43
C GLU A 250 -21.31 -22.52 -27.76
N SER A 251 -21.88 -23.73 -27.86
CA SER A 251 -21.86 -24.51 -29.11
C SER A 251 -22.64 -23.85 -30.27
N PHE A 252 -23.56 -22.93 -29.95
CA PHE A 252 -24.27 -22.11 -30.93
C PHE A 252 -23.58 -20.76 -31.19
N GLY A 253 -22.37 -20.54 -30.67
CA GLY A 253 -21.64 -19.28 -30.81
C GLY A 253 -22.12 -18.18 -29.85
N ILE A 254 -22.95 -18.52 -28.85
CA ILE A 254 -23.45 -17.60 -27.84
C ILE A 254 -22.48 -17.66 -26.65
N PHE A 255 -21.49 -16.76 -26.63
CA PHE A 255 -20.54 -16.63 -25.53
C PHE A 255 -21.15 -15.77 -24.41
N ILE A 256 -21.44 -16.40 -23.27
CA ILE A 256 -22.23 -15.77 -22.21
C ILE A 256 -21.33 -15.46 -21.01
N VAL A 257 -21.09 -14.18 -20.75
CA VAL A 257 -20.39 -13.71 -19.54
C VAL A 257 -21.42 -13.28 -18.50
N LYS A 258 -21.67 -14.13 -17.50
CA LYS A 258 -22.71 -13.93 -16.46
C LYS A 258 -22.56 -12.66 -15.61
N ASP A 259 -21.37 -12.08 -15.52
CA ASP A 259 -21.12 -10.85 -14.78
C ASP A 259 -19.82 -10.19 -15.26
N SER A 260 -19.89 -9.45 -16.37
CA SER A 260 -18.72 -8.72 -16.89
C SER A 260 -18.63 -7.32 -16.27
N PRO A 261 -17.41 -6.79 -16.02
CA PRO A 261 -17.23 -5.40 -15.64
C PRO A 261 -17.91 -4.41 -16.61
N LEU A 262 -18.02 -4.79 -17.89
CA LEU A 262 -18.68 -4.03 -18.94
C LEU A 262 -20.21 -3.96 -18.73
N PHE A 263 -20.83 -5.10 -18.36
CA PHE A 263 -22.26 -5.15 -18.03
C PHE A 263 -22.59 -4.34 -16.79
N ARG A 264 -21.76 -4.43 -15.73
CA ARG A 264 -21.92 -3.57 -14.54
C ARG A 264 -21.81 -2.10 -14.89
N ALA A 265 -20.82 -1.70 -15.69
CA ALA A 265 -20.64 -0.31 -16.10
C ALA A 265 -21.84 0.22 -16.90
N ASN A 266 -22.35 -0.55 -17.85
CA ASN A 266 -23.52 -0.19 -18.66
C ASN A 266 -24.80 -0.10 -17.82
N SER A 267 -25.02 -1.06 -16.91
CA SER A 267 -26.16 -1.02 -15.98
C SER A 267 -26.11 0.20 -15.05
N ILE A 268 -24.93 0.54 -14.52
CA ILE A 268 -24.74 1.75 -13.71
C ILE A 268 -25.01 3.02 -14.54
N GLN A 269 -24.55 3.07 -15.81
CA GLN A 269 -24.79 4.21 -16.69
C GLN A 269 -26.28 4.41 -17.00
N LYS A 270 -27.01 3.31 -17.24
CA LYS A 270 -28.45 3.35 -17.47
C LYS A 270 -29.21 3.78 -16.21
N LEU A 271 -28.82 3.28 -15.04
CA LEU A 271 -29.41 3.69 -13.75
C LEU A 271 -29.15 5.17 -13.43
N LYS A 272 -27.98 5.73 -13.78
CA LYS A 272 -27.69 7.17 -13.62
C LYS A 272 -28.65 8.10 -14.35
N THR A 273 -29.31 7.62 -15.42
CA THR A 273 -30.31 8.40 -16.15
C THR A 273 -31.66 8.46 -15.43
N GLN A 274 -31.90 7.59 -14.44
CA GLN A 274 -33.15 7.56 -13.69
C GLN A 274 -33.18 8.67 -12.63
N PRO A 275 -34.32 9.36 -12.44
CA PRO A 275 -34.45 10.41 -11.44
C PRO A 275 -34.30 9.88 -10.00
N ALA A 276 -34.66 8.60 -9.76
CA ALA A 276 -34.47 7.95 -8.46
C ALA A 276 -32.99 7.83 -8.07
N PHE A 277 -32.12 7.50 -9.03
CA PHE A 277 -30.68 7.40 -8.80
C PHE A 277 -30.07 8.76 -8.46
N GLN A 278 -30.44 9.79 -9.21
CA GLN A 278 -29.98 11.16 -8.97
C GLN A 278 -30.43 11.67 -7.59
N ASN A 279 -31.69 11.47 -7.20
CA ASN A 279 -32.17 11.88 -5.89
C ASN A 279 -31.40 11.22 -4.73
N ILE A 280 -31.05 9.94 -4.88
CA ILE A 280 -30.25 9.21 -3.87
C ILE A 280 -28.79 9.67 -3.89
N GLU A 281 -28.20 9.92 -5.06
CA GLU A 281 -26.85 10.50 -5.18
C GLU A 281 -26.76 11.86 -4.47
N TRP A 282 -27.74 12.74 -4.67
CA TRP A 282 -27.84 14.02 -3.96
C TRP A 282 -28.04 13.83 -2.46
N GLY A 283 -28.85 12.86 -2.03
CA GLY A 283 -29.04 12.52 -0.62
C GLY A 283 -27.74 12.03 0.05
N VAL A 284 -26.99 11.16 -0.60
CA VAL A 284 -25.69 10.65 -0.14
C VAL A 284 -24.66 11.78 -0.06
N ASN A 285 -24.58 12.63 -1.09
CA ASN A 285 -23.69 13.80 -1.10
C ASN A 285 -24.03 14.77 0.04
N GLY A 286 -25.32 15.08 0.23
CA GLY A 286 -25.81 15.92 1.30
C GLY A 286 -25.48 15.35 2.69
N PHE A 287 -25.63 14.04 2.87
CA PHE A 287 -25.28 13.35 4.11
C PHE A 287 -23.78 13.45 4.43
N LEU A 288 -22.90 13.20 3.45
CA LEU A 288 -21.45 13.30 3.65
C LEU A 288 -21.00 14.74 3.95
N ILE A 289 -21.56 15.73 3.24
CA ILE A 289 -21.32 17.15 3.52
C ILE A 289 -21.77 17.49 4.93
N LEU A 290 -22.97 17.08 5.32
CA LEU A 290 -23.52 17.33 6.65
C LEU A 290 -22.62 16.76 7.75
N LEU A 291 -22.14 15.52 7.61
CA LEU A 291 -21.21 14.91 8.55
C LEU A 291 -19.88 15.67 8.61
N GLY A 292 -19.31 16.04 7.45
CA GLY A 292 -18.09 16.82 7.37
C GLY A 292 -18.20 18.18 8.08
N VAL A 293 -19.29 18.89 7.81
CA VAL A 293 -19.59 20.20 8.42
C VAL A 293 -19.82 20.06 9.93
N ILE A 294 -20.60 19.07 10.37
CA ILE A 294 -20.85 18.83 11.80
C ILE A 294 -19.55 18.54 12.54
N LEU A 295 -18.62 17.76 11.96
CA LEU A 295 -17.34 17.47 12.59
C LEU A 295 -16.47 18.73 12.72
N ILE A 296 -16.40 19.55 11.68
CA ILE A 296 -15.68 20.83 11.71
C ILE A 296 -16.31 21.77 12.76
N LEU A 297 -17.64 21.91 12.74
CA LEU A 297 -18.38 22.73 13.71
C LEU A 297 -18.24 22.21 15.14
N SER A 298 -18.24 20.89 15.35
CA SER A 298 -18.09 20.29 16.68
C SER A 298 -16.76 20.68 17.33
N LYS A 299 -15.70 20.84 16.53
CA LYS A 299 -14.40 21.28 17.01
C LYS A 299 -14.32 22.80 17.15
N LEU A 300 -14.86 23.57 16.21
CA LEU A 300 -14.86 25.04 16.26
C LEU A 300 -15.72 25.59 17.41
N LEU A 301 -16.90 25.01 17.61
CA LEU A 301 -17.88 25.36 18.64
C LEU A 301 -17.70 24.52 19.91
N GLN A 302 -16.54 23.88 20.08
CA GLN A 302 -16.24 23.06 21.23
C GLN A 302 -16.43 23.87 22.54
N PRO A 303 -17.17 23.36 23.54
CA PRO A 303 -17.38 24.07 24.79
C PRO A 303 -16.07 24.30 25.54
N TYR A 304 -15.99 25.41 26.28
CA TYR A 304 -14.77 25.86 26.95
C TYR A 304 -14.22 24.82 27.95
N SER A 305 -15.09 24.13 28.69
CA SER A 305 -14.69 23.03 29.59
C SER A 305 -13.98 21.89 28.87
N LEU A 306 -14.40 21.58 27.64
CA LEU A 306 -13.77 20.54 26.83
C LEU A 306 -12.43 20.98 26.23
N LYS A 307 -12.28 22.28 25.93
CA LYS A 307 -10.99 22.84 25.49
C LYS A 307 -9.94 22.73 26.60
N MET A 308 -10.34 22.98 27.84
CA MET A 308 -9.49 22.76 29.02
C MET A 308 -9.15 21.28 29.21
N TYR A 309 -10.13 20.39 29.03
CA TYR A 309 -9.91 18.94 29.19
C TYR A 309 -8.75 18.43 28.32
N TYR A 310 -8.65 18.90 27.07
CA TYR A 310 -7.58 18.49 26.17
C TYR A 310 -6.27 19.26 26.36
N SER A 311 -6.23 20.28 27.23
CA SER A 311 -5.00 21.00 27.56
C SER A 311 -4.02 20.08 28.27
N SER A 312 -2.96 19.71 27.56
CA SER A 312 -1.87 18.89 28.11
C SER A 312 -1.22 19.53 29.33
N ARG A 313 -1.02 20.85 29.30
CA ARG A 313 -0.44 21.63 30.40
C ARG A 313 -1.34 21.69 31.63
N LEU A 314 -2.64 21.85 31.44
CA LEU A 314 -3.58 21.87 32.56
C LEU A 314 -3.72 20.48 33.19
N GLN A 315 -3.69 19.41 32.39
CA GLN A 315 -3.70 18.02 32.88
C GLN A 315 -2.44 17.66 33.65
N GLU A 316 -1.27 18.16 33.24
CA GLU A 316 -0.01 18.03 33.97
C GLU A 316 -0.05 18.77 35.31
N ALA A 317 -0.51 20.02 35.32
CA ALA A 317 -0.71 20.79 36.55
C ALA A 317 -1.70 20.09 37.50
N TRP A 318 -2.78 19.51 36.98
CA TRP A 318 -3.77 18.78 37.76
C TRP A 318 -3.20 17.54 38.45
N ARG A 319 -2.32 16.80 37.75
CA ARG A 319 -1.64 15.64 38.34
C ARG A 319 -0.75 16.07 39.51
N ASN A 320 0.08 17.10 39.30
CA ASN A 320 0.97 17.62 40.34
C ASN A 320 0.18 18.18 41.54
N TYR A 321 -0.97 18.79 41.27
CA TYR A 321 -1.90 19.26 42.30
C TYR A 321 -2.44 18.10 43.14
N LYS A 322 -2.91 17.01 42.51
CA LYS A 322 -3.38 15.81 43.24
C LYS A 322 -2.30 15.11 44.07
N GLU A 323 -1.04 15.25 43.70
CA GLU A 323 0.10 14.71 44.45
C GLU A 323 0.45 15.55 45.70
N GLY A 324 -0.22 16.70 45.90
CA GLY A 324 0.00 17.58 47.05
C GLY A 324 1.17 18.55 46.87
N ASN A 325 1.82 18.57 45.71
CA ASN A 325 3.00 19.40 45.45
C ASN A 325 2.74 20.91 45.53
N TYR A 326 1.48 21.33 45.56
CA TYR A 326 1.07 22.73 45.64
C TYR A 326 0.42 23.10 46.99
N ASP A 327 0.14 22.13 47.87
CA ASP A 327 -0.71 22.33 49.05
C ASP A 327 -0.13 23.30 50.08
N ASP A 328 1.20 23.38 50.19
CA ASP A 328 1.89 24.29 51.12
C ASP A 328 1.67 25.77 50.79
N TYR A 329 1.30 26.07 49.54
CA TYR A 329 1.20 27.43 49.02
C TYR A 329 -0.20 27.79 48.55
N LEU A 330 -1.18 26.93 48.82
CA LEU A 330 -2.58 27.15 48.48
C LEU A 330 -3.38 27.48 49.75
N LEU A 331 -4.47 28.22 49.56
CA LEU A 331 -5.40 28.50 50.64
C LEU A 331 -5.99 27.19 51.20
N GLU A 332 -6.33 27.15 52.48
CA GLU A 332 -6.79 25.94 53.16
C GLU A 332 -8.02 25.28 52.48
N ASN A 333 -8.85 26.06 51.79
CA ASN A 333 -10.01 25.63 51.01
C ASN A 333 -9.68 25.17 49.56
N GLU A 334 -8.45 25.41 49.09
CA GLU A 334 -7.95 25.11 47.76
C GLU A 334 -6.90 23.97 47.76
N LYS A 335 -6.69 23.33 48.91
CA LYS A 335 -5.77 22.19 49.03
C LYS A 335 -6.31 20.94 48.35
N SER A 336 -5.40 20.11 47.83
CA SER A 336 -5.69 18.87 47.12
C SER A 336 -6.58 17.91 47.91
N THR A 337 -6.45 17.93 49.24
CA THR A 337 -7.21 17.10 50.20
C THR A 337 -8.68 17.52 50.37
N ARG A 338 -9.05 18.76 50.01
CA ARG A 338 -10.38 19.33 50.27
C ARG A 338 -11.23 19.56 49.02
N ILE A 339 -10.64 19.47 47.82
CA ILE A 339 -11.39 19.60 46.57
C ILE A 339 -12.22 18.32 46.30
N PRO A 340 -13.49 18.43 45.86
CA PRO A 340 -14.29 17.28 45.46
C PRO A 340 -13.60 16.44 44.39
N THR A 341 -13.83 15.12 44.41
CA THR A 341 -13.17 14.16 43.50
C THR A 341 -13.39 14.45 42.01
N ASP A 342 -14.47 15.18 41.67
CA ASP A 342 -14.85 15.63 40.33
C ASP A 342 -15.00 17.18 40.26
N PRO A 343 -13.90 17.96 40.21
CA PRO A 343 -14.00 19.41 40.12
C PRO A 343 -14.25 19.88 38.69
N MET A 344 -15.00 20.97 38.57
CA MET A 344 -15.24 21.64 37.30
C MET A 344 -13.91 22.19 36.76
N PRO A 345 -13.55 21.98 35.48
CA PRO A 345 -12.24 22.35 34.93
C PRO A 345 -11.86 23.82 35.16
N GLN A 346 -12.86 24.69 35.11
CA GLN A 346 -12.76 26.14 35.33
C GLN A 346 -12.35 26.50 36.77
N THR A 347 -12.75 25.68 37.75
CA THR A 347 -12.40 25.90 39.16
C THR A 347 -10.92 25.61 39.37
N PHE A 348 -10.42 24.52 38.79
CA PHE A 348 -9.00 24.19 38.89
C PHE A 348 -8.13 25.17 38.09
N GLU A 349 -8.54 25.57 36.90
CA GLU A 349 -7.84 26.60 36.11
C GLU A 349 -7.60 27.88 36.94
N LYS A 350 -8.62 28.38 37.65
CA LYS A 350 -8.48 29.55 38.52
C LYS A 350 -7.45 29.35 39.64
N ILE A 351 -7.44 28.19 40.29
CA ILE A 351 -6.48 27.86 41.35
C ILE A 351 -5.06 27.79 40.77
N ALA A 352 -4.90 27.15 39.60
CA ALA A 352 -3.61 27.04 38.93
C ALA A 352 -3.07 28.42 38.48
N ILE A 353 -3.93 29.29 37.97
CA ILE A 353 -3.59 30.68 37.63
C ILE A 353 -3.23 31.48 38.88
N HIS A 354 -4.02 31.36 39.95
CA HIS A 354 -3.73 32.04 41.22
C HIS A 354 -2.38 31.61 41.82
N TYR A 355 -2.09 30.30 41.75
CA TYR A 355 -0.80 29.75 42.11
C TYR A 355 0.34 30.31 41.24
N ALA A 356 0.15 30.46 39.94
CA ALA A 356 1.16 31.01 39.04
C ALA A 356 1.43 32.50 39.30
N GLN A 357 0.38 33.30 39.52
CA GLN A 357 0.47 34.75 39.72
C GLN A 357 1.12 35.13 41.07
N THR A 358 0.93 34.33 42.12
CA THR A 358 1.51 34.56 43.45
C THR A 358 2.97 34.11 43.59
N LYS A 359 3.57 33.54 42.52
CA LYS A 359 4.96 33.05 42.50
C LYS A 359 5.98 34.09 42.97
N ASN A 360 5.87 35.34 42.52
CA ASN A 360 6.84 36.39 42.86
C ASN A 360 6.73 36.92 44.30
N GLN A 361 5.55 36.86 44.92
CA GLN A 361 5.37 37.22 46.34
C GLN A 361 5.94 36.12 47.25
N ARG A 362 5.69 34.84 46.94
CA ARG A 362 6.22 33.71 47.71
C ARG A 362 7.75 33.64 47.70
N LEU A 363 8.38 33.96 46.57
CA LEU A 363 9.84 34.05 46.48
C LEU A 363 10.44 35.16 47.36
N LYS A 364 9.68 36.23 47.65
CA LYS A 364 10.10 37.30 48.58
C LYS A 364 9.88 36.90 50.04
N ASP A 365 8.74 36.28 50.36
CA ASP A 365 8.43 35.84 51.73
C ASP A 365 9.39 34.73 52.20
N ASP A 366 9.73 33.77 51.31
CA ASP A 366 10.75 32.74 51.57
C ASP A 366 12.16 33.34 51.75
N ALA A 367 12.46 34.47 51.08
CA ALA A 367 13.73 35.16 51.21
C ALA A 367 13.85 35.88 52.56
N GLU A 368 12.81 36.58 53.01
CA GLU A 368 12.77 37.26 54.32
C GLU A 368 12.81 36.27 55.50
N HIS A 369 12.12 35.13 55.37
CA HIS A 369 12.17 34.05 56.38
C HIS A 369 13.57 33.42 56.47
N LYS A 370 14.25 33.25 55.34
CA LYS A 370 15.66 32.78 55.29
C LYS A 370 16.64 33.82 55.85
N GLU A 371 16.36 35.11 55.73
CA GLU A 371 17.24 36.19 56.23
C GLU A 371 17.25 36.29 57.76
N LYS A 372 16.08 36.11 58.40
CA LYS A 372 15.96 36.07 59.87
C LYS A 372 16.65 34.84 60.50
N ILE A 373 16.63 33.70 59.81
CA ILE A 373 17.33 32.47 60.22
C ILE A 373 18.85 32.65 60.07
N LYS A 374 19.32 33.36 59.02
CA LYS A 374 20.75 33.62 58.79
C LYS A 374 21.39 34.50 59.88
N GLN A 375 20.67 35.48 60.44
CA GLN A 375 21.24 36.39 61.45
C GLN A 375 21.46 35.73 62.82
N ALA A 376 20.61 34.80 63.23
CA ALA A 376 20.78 34.00 64.44
C ALA A 376 21.82 32.87 64.27
N ALA A 377 21.96 32.35 63.04
CA ALA A 377 22.99 31.38 62.69
C ALA A 377 24.40 32.00 62.66
N LEU A 378 24.57 33.24 62.17
CA LEU A 378 25.87 33.88 61.91
C LEU A 378 26.81 33.96 63.14
N GLN A 379 26.28 34.13 64.35
CA GLN A 379 27.09 34.23 65.58
C GLN A 379 27.50 32.87 66.16
N ALA A 380 26.70 31.82 65.97
CA ALA A 380 27.10 30.44 66.27
C ALA A 380 27.91 29.82 65.11
N GLU A 381 27.70 30.31 63.89
CA GLU A 381 28.44 29.95 62.69
C GLU A 381 29.88 30.39 62.75
N LEU A 382 30.30 31.51 63.31
CA LEU A 382 31.69 31.97 63.14
C LEU A 382 32.76 31.06 63.79
N GLU A 383 32.42 30.38 64.90
CA GLU A 383 33.28 29.40 65.56
C GLU A 383 33.08 27.96 65.05
N GLN A 384 31.84 27.59 64.70
CA GLN A 384 31.59 26.34 63.97
C GLN A 384 32.05 26.42 62.51
N GLN A 385 32.17 27.59 61.88
CA GLN A 385 32.54 27.82 60.48
C GLN A 385 34.00 27.49 60.33
N LYS A 386 34.89 27.90 61.22
CA LYS A 386 36.31 27.54 61.07
C LYS A 386 36.55 26.02 61.12
N LEU A 387 35.80 25.30 61.98
CA LEU A 387 35.90 23.84 62.08
C LEU A 387 35.13 23.14 60.95
N LYS A 388 33.91 23.58 60.65
CA LYS A 388 33.07 23.09 59.55
C LYS A 388 33.64 23.46 58.18
N GLU A 389 34.37 24.55 58.01
CA GLU A 389 35.05 24.91 56.76
C GLU A 389 36.25 23.98 56.54
N SER A 390 36.99 23.62 57.59
CA SER A 390 38.05 22.60 57.49
C SER A 390 37.50 21.19 57.25
N GLU A 391 36.36 20.83 57.86
CA GLU A 391 35.69 19.54 57.68
C GLU A 391 34.98 19.47 56.31
N LYS A 392 34.35 20.56 55.88
CA LYS A 392 33.72 20.72 54.56
C LYS A 392 34.77 20.79 53.45
N ALA A 393 35.93 21.42 53.64
CA ALA A 393 37.01 21.39 52.66
C ALA A 393 37.55 19.96 52.46
N TYR A 394 37.80 19.23 53.56
CA TYR A 394 38.23 17.83 53.53
C TYR A 394 37.16 16.91 52.91
N ASP A 395 35.90 17.02 53.35
CA ASP A 395 34.80 16.21 52.84
C ASP A 395 34.42 16.59 51.40
N GLU A 396 34.52 17.85 50.99
CA GLU A 396 34.33 18.27 49.59
C GLU A 396 35.47 17.76 48.70
N HIS A 397 36.73 17.77 49.17
CA HIS A 397 37.85 17.22 48.42
C HIS A 397 37.68 15.70 48.23
N HIS A 398 37.42 14.97 49.33
CA HIS A 398 37.20 13.53 49.31
C HIS A 398 35.94 13.14 48.52
N ALA A 399 34.85 13.91 48.64
CA ALA A 399 33.65 13.71 47.86
C ALA A 399 33.89 14.02 46.37
N LYS A 400 34.70 15.03 46.02
CA LYS A 400 35.10 15.31 44.63
C LYS A 400 35.97 14.20 44.06
N GLU A 401 36.94 13.65 44.81
CA GLU A 401 37.74 12.51 44.37
C GLU A 401 36.91 11.24 44.18
N LEU A 402 36.01 10.93 45.11
CA LEU A 402 35.09 9.80 45.03
C LEU A 402 34.06 10.00 43.91
N GLN A 403 33.54 11.21 43.73
CA GLN A 403 32.60 11.55 42.67
C GLN A 403 33.27 11.52 41.30
N ASN A 404 34.50 12.02 41.16
CA ASN A 404 35.26 11.96 39.90
C ASN A 404 35.59 10.50 39.56
N SER A 405 36.07 9.72 40.52
CA SER A 405 36.36 8.29 40.31
C SER A 405 35.09 7.47 39.99
N SER A 406 33.98 7.75 40.67
CA SER A 406 32.67 7.13 40.41
C SER A 406 32.09 7.55 39.07
N TYR A 407 32.22 8.83 38.70
CA TYR A 407 31.80 9.36 37.41
C TYR A 407 32.62 8.76 36.27
N GLU A 408 33.94 8.70 36.39
CA GLU A 408 34.81 8.07 35.41
C GLU A 408 34.54 6.57 35.29
N PHE A 409 34.37 5.86 36.41
CA PHE A 409 34.02 4.43 36.39
C PHE A 409 32.64 4.18 35.75
N LYS A 410 31.64 5.03 36.05
CA LYS A 410 30.30 4.96 35.48
C LYS A 410 30.31 5.26 33.98
N VAL A 411 30.94 6.36 33.55
CA VAL A 411 31.04 6.74 32.13
C VAL A 411 31.81 5.68 31.33
N THR A 412 32.87 5.11 31.91
CA THR A 412 33.67 4.03 31.31
C THR A 412 32.86 2.73 31.23
N GLY A 413 32.11 2.38 32.28
CA GLY A 413 31.20 1.23 32.31
C GLY A 413 30.09 1.34 31.27
N GLU A 414 29.39 2.49 31.22
CA GLU A 414 28.32 2.77 30.26
C GLU A 414 28.83 2.77 28.80
N LYS A 415 30.06 3.26 28.56
CA LYS A 415 30.66 3.22 27.21
C LYS A 415 31.05 1.79 26.81
N LYS A 416 31.61 1.00 27.74
CA LYS A 416 31.92 -0.43 27.51
C LYS A 416 30.67 -1.24 27.19
N GLU A 417 29.60 -1.03 27.95
CA GLU A 417 28.32 -1.72 27.77
C GLU A 417 27.66 -1.33 26.44
N ARG A 418 27.64 -0.04 26.07
CA ARG A 418 27.10 0.41 24.79
C ARG A 418 27.83 -0.21 23.59
N VAL A 419 29.15 -0.22 23.59
CA VAL A 419 29.95 -0.81 22.50
C VAL A 419 29.77 -2.34 22.46
N GLY A 420 29.70 -3.00 23.62
CA GLY A 420 29.41 -4.44 23.71
C GLY A 420 28.03 -4.81 23.15
N ASN A 421 26.98 -4.13 23.62
CA ASN A 421 25.61 -4.37 23.19
C ASN A 421 25.42 -4.11 21.69
N ALA A 422 26.01 -3.04 21.15
CA ALA A 422 25.93 -2.73 19.71
C ALA A 422 26.60 -3.82 18.85
N LEU A 423 27.72 -4.37 19.32
CA LEU A 423 28.46 -5.43 18.63
C LEU A 423 27.70 -6.76 18.67
N ASP A 424 27.13 -7.13 19.81
CA ASP A 424 26.31 -8.34 19.96
C ASP A 424 25.03 -8.25 19.11
N GLN A 425 24.33 -7.11 19.14
CA GLN A 425 23.15 -6.87 18.31
C GLN A 425 23.44 -6.98 16.80
N THR A 426 24.59 -6.45 16.36
CA THR A 426 25.00 -6.49 14.94
C THR A 426 25.34 -7.91 14.52
N ARG A 427 26.00 -8.70 15.38
CA ARG A 427 26.29 -10.13 15.12
C ARG A 427 25.02 -10.98 15.08
N ASP A 428 24.12 -10.79 16.03
CA ASP A 428 22.82 -11.49 16.06
C ASP A 428 21.96 -11.14 14.85
N TYR A 429 22.02 -9.89 14.39
CA TYR A 429 21.34 -9.47 13.17
C TYR A 429 21.94 -10.14 11.93
N LYS A 430 23.27 -10.15 11.79
CA LYS A 430 23.96 -10.87 10.71
C LYS A 430 23.60 -12.36 10.69
N GLN A 431 23.58 -13.02 11.85
CA GLN A 431 23.24 -14.44 11.94
C GLN A 431 21.79 -14.71 11.54
N ARG A 432 20.85 -13.87 11.96
CA ARG A 432 19.44 -13.98 11.54
C ARG A 432 19.26 -13.74 10.05
N LEU A 433 19.90 -12.71 9.49
CA LEU A 433 19.88 -12.44 8.05
C LEU A 433 20.44 -13.63 7.26
N MET A 434 21.56 -14.20 7.71
CA MET A 434 22.15 -15.40 7.11
C MET A 434 21.19 -16.58 7.16
N GLN A 435 20.50 -16.82 8.27
CA GLN A 435 19.51 -17.91 8.40
C GLN A 435 18.26 -17.69 7.53
N GLU A 436 17.72 -16.47 7.53
CA GLU A 436 16.52 -16.11 6.75
C GLU A 436 16.79 -16.19 5.25
N LYS A 437 17.95 -15.69 4.80
CA LYS A 437 18.31 -15.64 3.38
C LYS A 437 19.10 -16.85 2.89
N HIS A 438 19.45 -17.81 3.75
CA HIS A 438 20.20 -19.00 3.35
C HIS A 438 19.45 -19.81 2.30
N LEU A 439 18.17 -20.10 2.55
CA LEU A 439 17.35 -20.90 1.66
C LEU A 439 17.14 -20.20 0.31
N ASP A 440 16.85 -18.90 0.36
CA ASP A 440 16.68 -18.06 -0.84
C ASP A 440 17.98 -18.01 -1.67
N LYS A 441 19.13 -17.80 -1.02
CA LYS A 441 20.43 -17.75 -1.71
C LYS A 441 20.80 -19.10 -2.32
N GLN A 442 20.59 -20.20 -1.60
CA GLN A 442 20.86 -21.55 -2.11
C GLN A 442 19.97 -21.86 -3.31
N LEU A 443 18.68 -21.54 -3.23
CA LEU A 443 17.74 -21.71 -4.33
C LEU A 443 18.12 -20.87 -5.56
N LEU A 444 18.57 -19.63 -5.36
CA LEU A 444 19.03 -18.76 -6.43
C LEU A 444 20.30 -19.29 -7.10
N GLU A 445 21.26 -19.82 -6.34
CA GLU A 445 22.49 -20.39 -6.91
C GLU A 445 22.21 -21.70 -7.68
N ASP A 446 21.35 -22.56 -7.14
CA ASP A 446 20.90 -23.77 -7.84
C ASP A 446 20.17 -23.41 -9.14
N ARG A 447 19.29 -22.40 -9.10
CA ARG A 447 18.57 -21.92 -10.29
C ARG A 447 19.52 -21.28 -11.31
N LYS A 448 20.51 -20.49 -10.85
CA LYS A 448 21.55 -19.91 -11.70
C LYS A 448 22.26 -20.99 -12.50
N ASN A 449 22.74 -22.04 -11.83
CA ASN A 449 23.44 -23.16 -12.48
C ASN A 449 22.56 -23.86 -13.53
N GLN A 450 21.26 -24.04 -13.24
CA GLN A 450 20.31 -24.61 -14.20
C GLN A 450 20.13 -23.71 -15.43
N VAL A 451 19.90 -22.41 -15.22
CA VAL A 451 19.68 -21.43 -16.30
C VAL A 451 20.94 -21.30 -17.16
N GLU A 452 22.14 -21.30 -16.57
CA GLU A 452 23.40 -21.27 -17.30
C GLU A 452 23.58 -22.51 -18.21
N GLN A 453 23.22 -23.70 -17.72
CA GLN A 453 23.25 -24.93 -18.51
C GLN A 453 22.24 -24.89 -19.67
N GLU A 454 20.99 -24.50 -19.39
CA GLU A 454 19.94 -24.36 -20.41
C GLU A 454 20.32 -23.32 -21.46
N LEU A 455 20.86 -22.17 -21.04
CA LEU A 455 21.31 -21.11 -21.94
C LEU A 455 22.42 -21.61 -22.86
N PHE A 456 23.41 -22.33 -22.33
CA PHE A 456 24.49 -22.90 -23.12
C PHE A 456 23.96 -23.83 -24.22
N GLU A 457 23.05 -24.74 -23.88
CA GLU A 457 22.48 -25.68 -24.84
C GLU A 457 21.65 -25.00 -25.93
N VAL A 458 20.77 -24.08 -25.54
CA VAL A 458 19.88 -23.37 -26.48
C VAL A 458 20.67 -22.43 -27.38
N LYS A 459 21.67 -21.74 -26.85
CA LYS A 459 22.53 -20.83 -27.62
C LYS A 459 23.33 -21.59 -28.67
N ARG A 460 23.87 -22.76 -28.34
CA ARG A 460 24.53 -23.65 -29.30
C ARG A 460 23.59 -24.07 -30.44
N ILE A 461 22.33 -24.40 -30.14
CA ILE A 461 21.34 -24.77 -31.16
C ILE A 461 21.03 -23.57 -32.07
N TYR A 462 20.79 -22.40 -31.48
CA TYR A 462 20.52 -21.17 -32.24
C TYR A 462 21.69 -20.79 -33.17
N GLU A 463 22.93 -20.81 -32.69
CA GLU A 463 24.12 -20.51 -33.50
C GLU A 463 24.26 -21.48 -34.67
N SER A 464 24.06 -22.79 -34.43
CA SER A 464 24.06 -23.80 -35.49
C SER A 464 22.95 -23.56 -36.52
N GLN A 465 21.74 -23.21 -36.08
CA GLN A 465 20.62 -22.93 -36.97
C GLN A 465 20.84 -21.64 -37.76
N TYR A 466 21.45 -20.62 -37.16
CA TYR A 466 21.78 -19.38 -37.83
C TYR A 466 22.76 -19.60 -38.99
N GLU A 467 23.80 -20.40 -38.78
CA GLU A 467 24.72 -20.80 -39.85
C GLU A 467 24.00 -21.56 -40.98
N ASP A 468 23.10 -22.47 -40.64
CA ASP A 468 22.29 -23.22 -41.60
C ASP A 468 21.30 -22.33 -42.37
N ALA A 469 20.72 -21.30 -41.73
CA ALA A 469 19.84 -20.32 -42.37
C ALA A 469 20.62 -19.55 -43.45
N MET A 470 21.82 -19.07 -43.11
CA MET A 470 22.71 -18.38 -44.03
C MET A 470 23.10 -19.27 -45.22
N ALA A 471 23.38 -20.55 -44.98
CA ALA A 471 23.67 -21.52 -46.04
C ALA A 471 22.45 -21.75 -46.96
N ARG A 472 21.23 -21.82 -46.41
CA ARG A 472 19.97 -21.95 -47.18
C ARG A 472 19.72 -20.71 -48.04
N GLN A 473 19.92 -19.51 -47.49
CA GLN A 473 19.79 -18.25 -48.21
C GLN A 473 20.72 -18.22 -49.43
N LYS A 474 22.01 -18.53 -49.23
CA LYS A 474 22.99 -18.59 -50.32
C LYS A 474 22.62 -19.61 -51.41
N ARG A 475 22.04 -20.76 -51.03
CA ARG A 475 21.52 -21.74 -51.99
C ARG A 475 20.35 -21.17 -52.81
N MET A 476 19.44 -20.41 -52.21
CA MET A 476 18.35 -19.77 -52.93
C MET A 476 18.84 -18.69 -53.91
N GLU A 477 19.80 -17.85 -53.50
CA GLU A 477 20.40 -16.84 -54.37
C GLU A 477 21.04 -17.47 -55.63
N ASN A 478 21.73 -18.60 -55.45
CA ASN A 478 22.28 -19.36 -56.58
C ASN A 478 21.18 -19.89 -57.53
N GLU A 479 20.05 -20.38 -56.99
CA GLU A 479 18.95 -20.89 -57.80
C GLU A 479 18.17 -19.77 -58.49
N GLN A 480 18.06 -18.59 -57.86
CA GLN A 480 17.51 -17.37 -58.48
C GLN A 480 18.40 -16.88 -59.63
N SER A 481 19.72 -16.94 -59.48
CA SER A 481 20.67 -16.62 -60.55
C SER A 481 20.46 -17.54 -61.78
N LYS A 482 20.27 -18.85 -61.56
CA LYS A 482 19.94 -19.81 -62.64
C LYS A 482 18.60 -19.51 -63.31
N LEU A 483 17.59 -19.07 -62.55
CA LEU A 483 16.30 -18.67 -63.12
C LEU A 483 16.46 -17.46 -64.07
N LEU A 484 17.30 -16.49 -63.69
CA LEU A 484 17.61 -15.34 -64.53
C LEU A 484 18.27 -15.76 -65.86
N GLU A 485 19.23 -16.70 -65.80
CA GLU A 485 19.87 -17.27 -66.99
C GLU A 485 18.85 -17.98 -67.90
N LEU A 486 17.94 -18.79 -67.34
CA LEU A 486 16.88 -19.46 -68.10
C LEU A 486 15.92 -18.47 -68.76
N GLN A 487 15.57 -17.37 -68.07
CA GLN A 487 14.73 -16.31 -68.63
C GLN A 487 15.42 -15.58 -69.78
N GLN A 488 16.72 -15.34 -69.69
CA GLN A 488 17.50 -14.78 -70.80
C GLN A 488 17.48 -15.71 -72.02
N ILE A 489 17.70 -17.02 -71.81
CA ILE A 489 17.64 -18.03 -72.87
C ILE A 489 16.24 -18.08 -73.51
N ALA A 490 15.16 -17.97 -72.73
CA ALA A 490 13.79 -17.92 -73.25
C ALA A 490 13.55 -16.70 -74.15
N ASN A 491 14.01 -15.52 -73.72
CA ASN A 491 13.89 -14.28 -74.49
C ASN A 491 14.66 -14.36 -75.83
N GLU A 492 15.86 -14.93 -75.83
CA GLU A 492 16.63 -15.18 -77.06
C GLU A 492 15.93 -16.15 -78.00
N ARG A 493 15.19 -17.13 -77.47
CA ARG A 493 14.44 -18.12 -78.25
C ARG A 493 13.14 -17.58 -78.82
N GLU A 494 12.48 -16.66 -78.12
CA GLU A 494 11.26 -15.99 -78.59
C GLU A 494 11.49 -15.14 -79.86
N GLN A 495 12.69 -14.59 -80.01
CA GLN A 495 13.11 -13.78 -81.16
C GLN A 495 13.46 -14.60 -82.41
N LYS A 496 13.52 -15.94 -82.31
CA LYS A 496 13.82 -16.83 -83.44
C LYS A 496 12.56 -17.19 -84.24
N ASP A 497 12.76 -17.60 -85.49
CA ASP A 497 11.68 -17.88 -86.45
C ASP A 497 10.66 -18.91 -85.92
N LYS A 498 9.42 -18.44 -85.73
CA LYS A 498 8.27 -19.16 -85.17
C LYS A 498 7.67 -20.17 -86.15
N SER A 499 8.08 -20.16 -87.42
CA SER A 499 7.63 -21.12 -88.44
C SER A 499 8.38 -22.46 -88.38
N ASN A 500 9.53 -22.51 -87.68
CA ASN A 500 10.29 -23.74 -87.47
C ASN A 500 9.81 -24.48 -86.20
N VAL A 501 9.25 -25.67 -86.40
CA VAL A 501 8.71 -26.55 -85.35
C VAL A 501 9.75 -26.87 -84.27
N GLU A 502 11.03 -26.96 -84.62
CA GLU A 502 12.11 -27.28 -83.67
C GLU A 502 12.42 -26.10 -82.73
N ASN A 503 12.31 -24.87 -83.23
CA ASN A 503 12.45 -23.66 -82.41
C ASN A 503 11.30 -23.54 -81.40
N VAL A 504 10.06 -23.79 -81.85
CA VAL A 504 8.87 -23.78 -80.97
C VAL A 504 8.98 -24.85 -79.88
N LYS A 505 9.40 -26.07 -80.22
CA LYS A 505 9.66 -27.13 -79.22
C LYS A 505 10.73 -26.73 -78.21
N SER A 506 11.83 -26.12 -78.67
CA SER A 506 12.90 -25.67 -77.78
C SER A 506 12.46 -24.52 -76.85
N PHE A 507 11.60 -23.63 -77.32
CA PHE A 507 11.04 -22.54 -76.50
C PHE A 507 10.08 -23.08 -75.43
N ILE A 508 9.19 -24.02 -75.80
CA ILE A 508 8.29 -24.69 -74.83
C ILE A 508 9.11 -25.40 -73.75
N ALA A 509 10.16 -26.15 -74.13
CA ALA A 509 11.02 -26.84 -73.16
C ALA A 509 11.74 -25.88 -72.19
N VAL A 510 12.14 -24.69 -72.65
CA VAL A 510 12.75 -23.66 -71.78
C VAL A 510 11.69 -23.00 -70.88
N GLN A 511 10.47 -22.79 -71.37
CA GLN A 511 9.35 -22.29 -70.55
C GLN A 511 8.96 -23.28 -69.45
N ASP A 512 8.90 -24.58 -69.78
CA ASP A 512 8.67 -25.64 -68.79
C ASP A 512 9.80 -25.66 -67.75
N ALA A 513 11.06 -25.55 -68.18
CA ALA A 513 12.21 -25.47 -67.27
C ALA A 513 12.21 -24.21 -66.38
N ILE A 514 11.72 -23.06 -66.88
CA ILE A 514 11.52 -21.85 -66.08
C ILE A 514 10.47 -22.09 -65.00
N GLU A 515 9.36 -22.73 -65.34
CA GLU A 515 8.27 -22.98 -64.40
C GLU A 515 8.69 -23.99 -63.32
N ASP A 516 9.39 -25.05 -63.70
CA ASP A 516 10.01 -26.00 -62.76
C ASP A 516 11.00 -25.32 -61.82
N GLN A 517 11.85 -24.43 -62.36
CA GLN A 517 12.83 -23.69 -61.57
C GLN A 517 12.16 -22.68 -60.61
N LYS A 518 11.10 -21.99 -61.03
CA LYS A 518 10.29 -21.14 -60.14
C LYS A 518 9.65 -21.95 -59.03
N GLN A 519 9.07 -23.12 -59.34
CA GLN A 519 8.47 -23.98 -58.34
C GLN A 519 9.50 -24.50 -57.33
N LYS A 520 10.71 -24.82 -57.80
CA LYS A 520 11.84 -25.20 -56.93
C LYS A 520 12.25 -24.06 -56.00
N ILE A 521 12.39 -22.84 -56.52
CA ILE A 521 12.71 -21.65 -55.69
C ILE A 521 11.61 -21.40 -54.66
N LYS A 522 10.33 -21.49 -55.07
CA LYS A 522 9.19 -21.35 -54.17
C LYS A 522 9.23 -22.36 -53.02
N ASN A 523 9.46 -23.65 -53.34
CA ASN A 523 9.60 -24.70 -52.32
C ASN A 523 10.80 -24.43 -51.38
N MET A 524 11.90 -23.87 -51.90
CA MET A 524 13.05 -23.48 -51.06
C MET A 524 12.74 -22.28 -50.16
N GLN A 525 11.97 -21.30 -50.64
CA GLN A 525 11.50 -20.15 -49.86
C GLN A 525 10.56 -20.58 -48.73
N ASP A 526 9.58 -21.43 -49.02
CA ASP A 526 8.63 -21.95 -48.02
C ASP A 526 9.37 -22.76 -46.92
N ASN A 527 10.35 -23.58 -47.33
CA ASN A 527 11.22 -24.32 -46.40
C ASN A 527 12.15 -23.40 -45.59
N HIS A 528 12.60 -22.28 -46.16
CA HIS A 528 13.43 -21.31 -45.44
C HIS A 528 12.62 -20.54 -44.41
N LEU A 529 11.41 -20.09 -44.76
CA LEU A 529 10.50 -19.40 -43.84
C LEU A 529 10.13 -20.27 -42.63
N THR A 530 9.87 -21.56 -42.86
CA THR A 530 9.59 -22.52 -41.78
C THR A 530 10.81 -22.68 -40.87
N PHE A 531 12.00 -22.78 -41.47
CA PHE A 531 13.25 -22.90 -40.72
C PHE A 531 13.62 -21.64 -39.93
N GLU A 532 13.39 -20.47 -40.50
CA GLU A 532 13.61 -19.17 -39.85
C GLU A 532 12.65 -18.98 -38.67
N ARG A 533 11.40 -19.44 -38.80
CA ARG A 533 10.44 -19.49 -37.69
C ARG A 533 10.97 -20.34 -36.53
N ASP A 534 11.47 -21.54 -36.81
CA ASP A 534 12.02 -22.42 -35.77
C ASP A 534 13.27 -21.80 -35.11
N MET A 535 14.15 -21.21 -35.91
CA MET A 535 15.33 -20.48 -35.41
C MET A 535 14.94 -19.30 -34.50
N ASN A 536 13.91 -18.54 -34.85
CA ASN A 536 13.44 -17.41 -34.06
C ASN A 536 12.85 -17.85 -32.70
N ILE A 537 12.26 -19.05 -32.61
CA ILE A 537 11.82 -19.63 -31.33
C ILE A 537 13.03 -19.87 -30.42
N HIS A 538 14.13 -20.39 -30.96
CA HIS A 538 15.35 -20.59 -30.18
C HIS A 538 15.99 -19.26 -29.77
N LYS A 539 15.98 -18.25 -30.65
CA LYS A 539 16.44 -16.89 -30.33
C LYS A 539 15.67 -16.28 -29.16
N GLU A 540 14.34 -16.33 -29.21
CA GLU A 540 13.48 -15.83 -28.12
C GLU A 540 13.78 -16.57 -26.81
N LYS A 541 14.05 -17.87 -26.87
CA LYS A 541 14.44 -18.66 -25.71
C LYS A 541 15.81 -18.23 -25.15
N VAL A 542 16.79 -17.91 -25.99
CA VAL A 542 18.08 -17.33 -25.55
C VAL A 542 17.85 -16.00 -24.83
N ASP A 543 17.11 -15.07 -25.45
CA ASP A 543 16.85 -13.74 -24.88
C ASP A 543 16.16 -13.83 -23.51
N ASN A 544 15.19 -14.75 -23.37
CA ASN A 544 14.50 -15.00 -22.11
C ASN A 544 15.42 -15.56 -21.02
N LEU A 545 16.28 -16.53 -21.36
CA LEU A 545 17.23 -17.13 -20.43
C LEU A 545 18.33 -16.13 -20.00
N GLU A 546 18.83 -15.29 -20.91
CA GLU A 546 19.79 -14.23 -20.58
C GLU A 546 19.16 -13.19 -19.62
N SER A 547 17.89 -12.84 -19.83
CA SER A 547 17.13 -11.95 -18.93
C SER A 547 16.92 -12.57 -17.54
N GLU A 548 16.57 -13.85 -17.48
CA GLU A 548 16.43 -14.59 -16.22
C GLU A 548 17.75 -14.65 -15.44
N LEU A 549 18.85 -15.00 -16.12
CA LEU A 549 20.19 -15.04 -15.54
C LEU A 549 20.60 -13.68 -14.97
N GLY A 550 20.35 -12.59 -15.71
CA GLY A 550 20.61 -11.23 -15.25
C GLY A 550 19.86 -10.88 -13.95
N ARG A 551 18.60 -11.30 -13.81
CA ARG A 551 17.82 -11.08 -12.57
C ARG A 551 18.39 -11.85 -11.40
N ILE A 552 18.77 -13.12 -11.60
CA ILE A 552 19.33 -13.97 -10.55
C ILE A 552 20.67 -13.41 -10.04
N ILE A 553 21.52 -12.93 -10.95
CA ILE A 553 22.81 -12.30 -10.60
C ILE A 553 22.58 -11.06 -9.71
N VAL A 554 21.66 -10.18 -10.10
CA VAL A 554 21.36 -8.95 -9.33
C VAL A 554 20.83 -9.29 -7.93
N GLN A 555 19.92 -10.27 -7.83
CA GLN A 555 19.37 -10.71 -6.53
C GLN A 555 20.46 -11.31 -5.63
N THR A 556 21.34 -12.13 -6.19
CA THR A 556 22.45 -12.75 -5.46
C THR A 556 23.47 -11.70 -4.99
N GLN A 557 23.76 -10.71 -5.82
CA GLN A 557 24.65 -9.61 -5.48
C GLN A 557 24.10 -8.73 -4.36
N ALA A 558 22.81 -8.41 -4.37
CA ALA A 558 22.18 -7.61 -3.32
C ALA A 558 22.33 -8.27 -1.92
N ILE A 559 22.12 -9.59 -1.84
CA ILE A 559 22.31 -10.35 -0.60
C ILE A 559 23.77 -10.30 -0.13
N ASN A 560 24.73 -10.45 -1.06
CA ASN A 560 26.16 -10.41 -0.73
C ASN A 560 26.62 -9.01 -0.26
N GLU A 561 26.11 -7.95 -0.87
CA GLU A 561 26.41 -6.56 -0.48
C GLU A 561 25.87 -6.25 0.92
N GLU A 562 24.68 -6.75 1.27
CA GLU A 562 24.11 -6.57 2.60
C GLU A 562 24.95 -7.26 3.69
N ILE A 563 25.42 -8.49 3.41
CA ILE A 563 26.34 -9.21 4.31
C ILE A 563 27.68 -8.46 4.44
N ALA A 564 28.25 -7.96 3.34
CA ALA A 564 29.53 -7.25 3.35
C ALA A 564 29.47 -5.95 4.18
N ARG A 565 28.36 -5.20 4.11
CA ARG A 565 28.14 -4.00 4.94
C ARG A 565 28.09 -4.34 6.44
N LEU A 566 27.49 -5.47 6.80
CA LEU A 566 27.48 -5.91 8.19
C LEU A 566 28.87 -6.30 8.68
N ASP A 567 29.69 -6.91 7.84
CA ASP A 567 31.08 -7.22 8.17
C ASP A 567 31.94 -5.97 8.40
N GLU A 568 31.77 -4.94 7.57
CA GLU A 568 32.42 -3.65 7.76
C GLU A 568 32.00 -3.00 9.10
N ASN A 569 30.71 -2.99 9.41
CA ASN A 569 30.20 -2.46 10.67
C ASN A 569 30.75 -3.20 11.89
N ILE A 570 30.84 -4.53 11.83
CA ILE A 570 31.41 -5.35 12.91
C ILE A 570 32.89 -4.98 13.11
N ALA A 571 33.67 -4.86 12.02
CA ALA A 571 35.09 -4.50 12.10
C ALA A 571 35.32 -3.12 12.74
N VAL A 572 34.48 -2.13 12.40
CA VAL A 572 34.53 -0.78 13.00
C VAL A 572 34.25 -0.84 14.51
N LEU A 573 33.21 -1.56 14.93
CA LEU A 573 32.86 -1.69 16.35
C LEU A 573 33.93 -2.45 17.16
N GLU A 574 34.56 -3.47 16.55
CA GLU A 574 35.68 -4.19 17.15
C GLU A 574 36.90 -3.28 17.33
N TRP A 575 37.19 -2.45 16.34
CA TRP A 575 38.28 -1.48 16.42
C TRP A 575 38.03 -0.42 17.49
N ASP A 576 36.80 0.12 17.58
CA ASP A 576 36.41 1.07 18.63
C ASP A 576 36.55 0.48 20.02
N LYS A 577 36.18 -0.80 20.19
CA LYS A 577 36.36 -1.55 21.44
C LYS A 577 37.84 -1.68 21.82
N ILE A 578 38.70 -2.04 20.88
CA ILE A 578 40.15 -2.17 21.10
C ILE A 578 40.77 -0.83 21.46
N LYS A 579 40.43 0.23 20.70
CA LYS A 579 40.91 1.59 20.95
C LYS A 579 40.51 2.07 22.34
N PHE A 580 39.25 1.87 22.72
CA PHE A 580 38.75 2.22 24.05
C PHE A 580 39.51 1.50 25.18
N PHE A 581 39.74 0.18 25.07
CA PHE A 581 40.52 -0.54 26.10
C PHE A 581 41.99 -0.10 26.14
N THR A 582 42.56 0.24 24.99
CA THR A 582 43.94 0.75 24.89
C THR A 582 44.07 2.12 25.55
N ASP A 583 43.09 3.01 25.36
CA ASP A 583 43.06 4.34 25.95
C ASP A 583 42.93 4.27 27.48
N ILE A 584 42.08 3.36 28.01
CA ILE A 584 41.98 3.11 29.45
C ILE A 584 43.31 2.59 30.03
N ALA A 585 43.94 1.63 29.34
CA ALA A 585 45.20 1.05 29.81
C ALA A 585 46.36 2.07 29.83
N LYS A 586 46.37 3.04 28.90
CA LYS A 586 47.38 4.10 28.85
C LYS A 586 47.12 5.24 29.84
N ASN A 587 45.86 5.59 30.07
CA ASN A 587 45.46 6.74 30.87
C ASN A 587 44.88 6.29 32.23
N SER A 588 45.53 5.36 32.92
CA SER A 588 45.19 5.04 34.31
C SER A 588 46.18 5.72 35.28
N PRO A 589 46.13 7.05 35.47
CA PRO A 589 46.82 7.71 36.57
C PRO A 589 45.99 7.53 37.84
N THR A 590 46.59 6.99 38.89
CA THR A 590 46.15 7.31 40.25
C THR A 590 46.47 8.79 40.48
N ILE A 591 45.52 9.67 40.13
CA ILE A 591 45.66 11.12 40.30
C ILE A 591 45.52 11.41 41.80
N TYR A 592 46.63 11.42 42.52
CA TYR A 592 46.66 12.02 43.85
C TYR A 592 46.85 13.53 43.68
N ALA A 593 45.82 14.32 43.99
CA ALA A 593 45.94 15.78 44.01
C ALA A 593 46.64 16.22 45.32
N LYS A 594 47.55 17.19 45.24
CA LYS A 594 48.23 17.73 46.42
C LYS A 594 47.25 18.63 47.20
N GLY A 595 46.88 18.21 48.42
CA GLY A 595 45.92 18.92 49.30
C GLY A 595 46.39 20.29 49.81
N ASP A 596 45.46 21.08 50.34
CA ASP A 596 45.63 22.47 50.78
C ASP A 596 45.83 22.60 52.31
N ASP A 597 46.51 23.65 52.78
CA ASP A 597 46.91 23.83 54.19
C ASP A 597 45.71 24.03 55.14
N ILE A 598 44.54 24.34 54.59
CA ILE A 598 43.27 24.58 55.31
C ILE A 598 42.70 23.28 55.90
N GLU A 599 43.08 22.11 55.37
CA GLU A 599 42.55 20.80 55.77
C GLU A 599 43.22 20.22 57.04
N LEU A 600 44.35 20.80 57.46
CA LEU A 600 45.18 20.37 58.60
C LEU A 600 44.39 20.23 59.91
N GLY A 601 43.44 21.13 60.16
CA GLY A 601 42.63 21.12 61.38
C GLY A 601 41.76 19.87 61.54
N CYS A 602 41.17 19.39 60.44
CA CYS A 602 40.34 18.18 60.40
C CYS A 602 41.19 16.91 60.41
N MET A 603 42.29 16.87 59.65
CA MET A 603 43.22 15.75 59.62
C MET A 603 43.80 15.45 61.02
N ILE A 604 44.18 16.49 61.78
CA ILE A 604 44.69 16.35 63.16
C ILE A 604 43.62 15.77 64.11
N LYS A 605 42.34 16.14 63.93
CA LYS A 605 41.21 15.61 64.72
C LYS A 605 40.99 14.13 64.43
N LYS A 606 40.94 13.72 63.15
CA LYS A 606 40.76 12.31 62.74
C LYS A 606 41.96 11.42 63.13
N ILE A 607 43.19 11.94 63.06
CA ILE A 607 44.39 11.24 63.57
C ILE A 607 44.28 10.97 65.08
N LYS A 608 43.77 11.93 65.87
CA LYS A 608 43.55 11.77 67.32
C LYS A 608 42.43 10.79 67.63
N GLU A 609 41.37 10.75 66.82
CA GLU A 609 40.24 9.83 66.99
C GLU A 609 40.58 8.38 66.58
N ASN A 610 41.47 8.19 65.59
CA ASN A 610 41.91 6.87 65.09
C ASN A 610 43.26 6.38 65.65
N ASN A 611 43.70 6.85 66.82
CA ASN A 611 44.96 6.45 67.46
C ASN A 611 46.21 6.51 66.54
N GLY A 612 46.29 7.47 65.62
CA GLY A 612 47.46 7.69 64.78
C GLY A 612 47.57 6.87 63.49
N VAL A 613 46.54 6.12 63.08
CA VAL A 613 46.55 5.38 61.81
C VAL A 613 45.83 6.18 60.71
N TYR A 614 46.54 6.42 59.59
CA TYR A 614 46.01 7.13 58.42
C TYR A 614 45.41 6.13 57.41
N GLU A 615 44.11 6.19 57.16
CA GLU A 615 43.37 5.31 56.24
C GLU A 615 43.54 5.77 54.77
N PHE A 616 44.76 5.76 54.25
CA PHE A 616 44.99 5.83 52.80
C PHE A 616 46.18 4.97 52.41
N THR A 617 46.01 3.66 52.56
CA THR A 617 46.81 2.67 51.82
C THR A 617 45.89 1.69 51.12
N HIS A 618 45.18 2.17 50.09
CA HIS A 618 44.76 1.27 49.00
C HIS A 618 45.96 0.96 48.09
N PHE A 619 47.07 0.49 48.69
CA PHE A 619 48.11 -0.21 47.97
C PHE A 619 47.90 -1.70 48.19
N ASN A 620 47.37 -2.35 47.17
CA ASN A 620 47.64 -3.72 46.76
C ASN A 620 48.26 -4.64 47.83
N ASN A 621 47.43 -5.17 48.74
CA ASN A 621 47.78 -6.37 49.52
C ASN A 621 47.61 -7.62 48.65
N ASN A 622 48.39 -7.69 47.57
CA ASN A 622 48.65 -8.90 46.83
C ASN A 622 50.17 -8.98 46.61
N SER A 623 50.90 -9.32 47.66
CA SER A 623 52.03 -10.27 47.64
C SER A 623 52.94 -10.08 48.85
N LYS A 624 52.84 -11.02 49.81
CA LYS A 624 53.97 -11.77 50.39
C LYS A 624 53.42 -12.87 51.31
N THR A 625 53.06 -14.05 50.77
CA THR A 625 53.85 -15.31 50.83
C THR A 625 54.42 -15.69 52.20
N ASN A 626 53.83 -16.70 52.87
CA ASN A 626 54.31 -18.10 52.87
C ASN A 626 53.71 -18.95 54.02
N ARG A 627 52.76 -19.83 53.70
CA ARG A 627 52.89 -21.29 53.88
C ARG A 627 51.81 -22.03 53.12
#